data_AF-A0A961IED1-F1
#
_entry.id   AF-A0A961IED1-F1
#
_cell.length_a   1.000
_cell.length_b   1.000
_cell.length_c   1.000
_cell.angle_alpha   90.00
_cell.angle_beta   90.00
_cell.angle_gamma   90.00
#
_symmetry.space_group_name_H-M   'P 1'
#
loop_
_entity.id
_entity.type
_entity.pdbx_description
1 polymer ?
#
loop_
_entity_poly.entity_id
_entity_poly.type
_entity_poly.pdbx_seq_one_letter_code
_entity_poly.pdbx_strand_id
1 'polypeptide(L)'
;MENMSGVPLGRNLALWRTADLEATPESVLANAADEFQLLQTDRPGLGFSRDTCWLRLDVTNPGERRTWLLEFATPSLDYIDIYRIDANAVTHLYRGGDHVPFDERTFAYRNAVAELTAPAQSTIHYLIRVRTTGALNLFLRAWDREAFQQAVVREQIAEGLYFGIMLAMLIYNLFVYFGVHEISYLYYSVFLVFFILMQLAVNGMGYQYLWSAWPGFSD
;
A
#
# COMPACT_ATOMS: atom_id res chain seq x y z
N MET A 1 0.46 -26.60 -6.06
CA MET A 1 0.58 -25.18 -6.39
C MET A 1 0.04 -24.42 -5.21
N GLU A 2 0.87 -23.77 -4.40
CA GLU A 2 0.37 -22.99 -3.27
C GLU A 2 -0.40 -21.77 -3.77
N ASN A 3 -1.63 -21.63 -3.28
CA ASN A 3 -2.51 -20.48 -3.52
C ASN A 3 -1.91 -19.29 -2.75
N MET A 4 -1.58 -18.20 -3.44
CA MET A 4 -1.07 -16.98 -2.83
C MET A 4 -2.23 -16.22 -2.18
N SER A 5 -2.46 -16.48 -0.89
CA SER A 5 -3.50 -15.80 -0.11
C SER A 5 -2.90 -14.75 0.82
N GLY A 6 -2.23 -13.75 0.25
CA GLY A 6 -1.64 -12.64 1.00
C GLY A 6 -0.33 -13.01 1.68
N VAL A 7 0.50 -13.75 0.96
CA VAL A 7 1.79 -14.22 1.45
C VAL A 7 2.70 -13.02 1.68
N PRO A 8 3.19 -12.78 2.92
CA PRO A 8 4.12 -11.70 3.17
C PRO A 8 5.43 -11.93 2.41
N LEU A 9 5.95 -10.89 1.78
CA LEU A 9 7.18 -10.96 0.99
C LEU A 9 8.38 -10.32 1.69
N GLY A 10 8.22 -9.73 2.88
CA GLY A 10 9.29 -8.91 3.48
C GLY A 10 10.61 -9.67 3.56
N ARG A 11 10.63 -10.93 4.01
CA ARG A 11 11.86 -11.74 4.08
C ARG A 11 12.48 -12.15 2.72
N ASN A 12 11.73 -12.02 1.64
CA ASN A 12 12.18 -12.28 0.27
C ASN A 12 12.67 -11.02 -0.43
N LEU A 13 12.61 -9.87 0.23
CA LEU A 13 13.08 -8.59 -0.31
C LEU A 13 14.48 -8.30 0.18
N ALA A 14 15.30 -7.80 -0.74
CA ALA A 14 16.55 -7.15 -0.40
C ALA A 14 16.37 -5.63 -0.49
N LEU A 15 16.90 -4.88 0.47
CA LEU A 15 16.76 -3.43 0.59
C LEU A 15 18.12 -2.76 0.37
N TRP A 16 18.10 -1.68 -0.41
CA TRP A 16 19.17 -0.69 -0.50
C TRP A 16 18.58 0.71 -0.37
N ARG A 17 19.33 1.64 0.23
CA ARG A 17 18.87 3.02 0.44
C ARG A 17 19.89 4.00 -0.09
N THR A 18 19.39 5.10 -0.66
CA THR A 18 20.24 6.20 -1.12
C THR A 18 19.57 7.55 -0.84
N ALA A 19 20.39 8.55 -0.50
CA ALA A 19 19.97 9.94 -0.42
C ALA A 19 19.80 10.58 -1.81
N ASP A 20 20.29 9.92 -2.87
CA ASP A 20 20.15 10.38 -4.25
C ASP A 20 18.71 10.15 -4.75
N LEU A 21 17.97 11.26 -4.89
CA LEU A 21 16.60 11.28 -5.39
C LEU A 21 16.51 11.10 -6.92
N GLU A 22 17.62 11.21 -7.65
CA GLU A 22 17.65 11.05 -9.11
C GLU A 22 18.23 9.70 -9.54
N ALA A 23 18.52 8.81 -8.57
CA ALA A 23 18.99 7.46 -8.86
C ALA A 23 18.02 6.76 -9.83
N THR A 24 18.56 6.29 -10.95
CA THR A 24 17.84 5.54 -11.98
C THR A 24 18.00 4.04 -11.74
N PRO A 25 17.04 3.19 -12.15
CA PRO A 25 17.16 1.75 -11.94
C PRO A 25 18.44 1.18 -12.56
N GLU A 26 18.88 1.69 -13.71
CA GLU A 26 20.15 1.32 -14.35
C GLU A 26 21.36 1.68 -13.47
N SER A 27 21.38 2.89 -12.88
CA SER A 27 22.47 3.31 -12.00
C SER A 27 22.57 2.46 -10.72
N VAL A 28 21.42 2.02 -10.18
CA VAL A 28 21.36 1.18 -8.98
C VAL A 28 21.85 -0.23 -9.29
N LEU A 29 21.46 -0.80 -10.43
CA LEU A 29 21.94 -2.10 -10.88
C LEU A 29 23.45 -2.10 -11.17
N ALA A 30 24.01 -0.99 -11.65
CA ALA A 30 25.44 -0.89 -11.93
C ALA A 30 26.30 -0.69 -10.67
N ASN A 31 25.84 0.12 -9.71
CA ASN A 31 26.68 0.59 -8.60
C ASN A 31 26.39 -0.10 -7.27
N ALA A 32 25.18 -0.63 -7.07
CA ALA A 32 24.71 -1.09 -5.76
C ALA A 32 24.22 -2.54 -5.74
N ALA A 33 24.43 -3.32 -6.82
CA ALA A 33 23.92 -4.68 -6.93
C ALA A 33 24.30 -5.59 -5.75
N ASP A 34 25.50 -5.40 -5.20
CA ASP A 34 26.06 -6.17 -4.08
C ASP A 34 25.77 -5.55 -2.70
N GLU A 35 25.21 -4.34 -2.64
CA GLU A 35 24.92 -3.63 -1.39
C GLU A 35 23.53 -3.91 -0.83
N PHE A 36 22.68 -4.62 -1.58
CA PHE A 36 21.33 -4.99 -1.15
C PHE A 36 21.35 -5.95 0.04
N GLN A 37 20.70 -5.57 1.13
CA GLN A 37 20.59 -6.37 2.34
C GLN A 37 19.23 -7.05 2.46
N LEU A 38 19.22 -8.37 2.65
CA LEU A 38 17.96 -9.10 2.88
C LEU A 38 17.27 -8.63 4.16
N LEU A 39 15.98 -8.36 4.04
CA LEU A 39 15.15 -7.99 5.18
C LEU A 39 14.89 -9.21 6.07
N GLN A 40 14.92 -9.00 7.39
CA GLN A 40 14.80 -10.08 8.38
C GLN A 40 13.36 -10.29 8.88
N THR A 41 12.46 -9.38 8.52
CA THR A 41 11.06 -9.36 8.95
C THR A 41 10.13 -9.13 7.76
N ASP A 42 8.91 -9.60 7.89
CA ASP A 42 7.85 -9.42 6.89
C ASP A 42 7.30 -7.99 6.85
N ARG A 43 7.52 -7.23 7.93
CA ARG A 43 7.01 -5.86 8.11
C ARG A 43 8.09 -4.93 8.67
N PRO A 44 9.14 -4.61 7.90
CA PRO A 44 10.17 -3.72 8.40
C PRO A 44 9.63 -2.29 8.53
N GLY A 45 9.64 -1.79 9.77
CA GLY A 45 9.47 -0.38 10.08
C GLY A 45 10.81 0.32 9.92
N LEU A 46 10.92 1.15 8.90
CA LEU A 46 12.16 1.79 8.47
C LEU A 46 12.35 3.21 9.01
N GLY A 47 11.35 3.71 9.75
CA GLY A 47 11.34 5.03 10.39
C GLY A 47 11.02 6.15 9.41
N PHE A 48 11.29 7.39 9.83
CA PHE A 48 11.18 8.56 8.96
C PHE A 48 12.52 8.79 8.26
N SER A 49 12.49 8.78 6.93
CA SER A 49 13.62 9.23 6.11
C SER A 49 13.10 9.80 4.79
N ARG A 50 13.85 10.76 4.24
CA ARG A 50 13.61 11.28 2.88
C ARG A 50 14.41 10.52 1.81
N ASP A 51 15.16 9.49 2.21
CA ASP A 51 15.94 8.66 1.31
C ASP A 51 15.03 7.88 0.35
N THR A 52 15.53 7.64 -0.86
CA THR A 52 14.89 6.71 -1.79
C THR A 52 15.26 5.29 -1.37
N CYS A 53 14.25 4.45 -1.15
CA CYS A 53 14.43 3.04 -0.86
C CYS A 53 14.24 2.20 -2.13
N TRP A 54 15.22 1.36 -2.42
CA TRP A 54 15.18 0.40 -3.51
C TRP A 54 15.02 -1.00 -2.92
N LEU A 55 14.03 -1.74 -3.41
CA LEU A 55 13.79 -3.12 -3.04
C LEU A 55 14.01 -4.02 -4.25
N ARG A 56 14.77 -5.09 -4.07
CA ARG A 56 14.90 -6.15 -5.07
C ARG A 56 14.05 -7.34 -4.66
N LEU A 57 13.25 -7.83 -5.60
CA LEU A 57 12.45 -9.03 -5.46
C LEU A 57 12.78 -10.00 -6.60
N ASP A 58 13.31 -11.16 -6.25
CA ASP A 58 13.64 -12.21 -7.20
C ASP A 58 12.55 -13.28 -7.19
N VAL A 59 11.94 -13.52 -8.35
CA VAL A 59 10.80 -14.45 -8.50
C VAL A 59 11.17 -15.57 -9.45
N THR A 60 11.30 -16.79 -8.91
CA THR A 60 11.49 -18.01 -9.71
C THR A 60 10.14 -18.69 -9.95
N ASN A 61 9.78 -18.87 -11.22
CA ASN A 61 8.59 -19.61 -11.64
C ASN A 61 8.97 -20.88 -12.41
N PRO A 62 9.02 -22.05 -11.76
CA PRO A 62 9.36 -23.31 -12.43
C PRO A 62 8.20 -23.90 -13.25
N GLY A 63 6.97 -23.38 -13.08
CA GLY A 63 5.76 -23.91 -13.71
C GLY A 63 5.37 -23.17 -14.99
N GLU A 64 4.08 -23.19 -15.28
CA GLU A 64 3.47 -22.41 -16.36
C GLU A 64 3.44 -20.91 -16.06
N ARG A 65 3.15 -20.10 -17.07
CA ARG A 65 3.01 -18.65 -16.92
C ARG A 65 2.00 -18.32 -15.80
N ARG A 66 2.40 -17.44 -14.88
CA ARG A 66 1.59 -17.05 -13.73
C ARG A 66 1.46 -15.53 -13.65
N THR A 67 0.26 -15.05 -13.38
CA THR A 67 -0.03 -13.65 -13.07
C THR A 67 -0.48 -13.56 -11.63
N TRP A 68 0.05 -12.59 -10.89
CA TRP A 68 -0.21 -12.40 -9.47
C TRP A 68 -0.21 -10.91 -9.13
N LEU A 69 -0.73 -10.56 -7.97
CA LEU A 69 -0.84 -9.18 -7.49
C LEU A 69 0.17 -8.94 -6.37
N LEU A 70 0.95 -7.88 -6.51
CA LEU A 70 1.81 -7.36 -5.47
C LEU A 70 1.12 -6.16 -4.82
N GLU A 71 0.73 -6.32 -3.57
CA GLU A 71 0.09 -5.28 -2.78
C GLU A 71 1.10 -4.65 -1.82
N PHE A 72 1.14 -3.32 -1.80
CA PHE A 72 1.77 -2.52 -0.76
C PHE A 72 0.72 -2.19 0.30
N ALA A 73 0.64 -3.00 1.35
CA ALA A 73 -0.33 -2.86 2.44
C ALA A 73 0.07 -1.73 3.41
N THR A 74 0.39 -0.57 2.84
CA THR A 74 0.72 0.68 3.51
C THR A 74 0.23 1.80 2.59
N PRO A 75 -1.00 2.32 2.80
CA PRO A 75 -1.64 3.23 1.86
C PRO A 75 -0.95 4.60 1.80
N SER A 76 -0.19 4.98 2.83
CA SER A 76 0.46 6.28 3.00
C SER A 76 1.85 6.38 2.34
N LEU A 77 2.11 5.60 1.28
CA LEU A 77 3.38 5.67 0.56
C LEU A 77 3.25 6.64 -0.61
N ASP A 78 4.05 7.70 -0.62
CA ASP A 78 3.90 8.80 -1.58
C ASP A 78 4.10 8.35 -3.03
N TYR A 79 5.20 7.66 -3.31
CA TYR A 79 5.57 7.21 -4.65
C TYR A 79 6.13 5.80 -4.63
N ILE A 80 5.61 4.97 -5.53
CA ILE A 80 6.02 3.59 -5.77
C ILE A 80 6.20 3.41 -7.26
N ASP A 81 7.38 2.99 -7.69
CA ASP A 81 7.65 2.57 -9.07
C ASP A 81 8.16 1.14 -9.08
N ILE A 82 7.67 0.33 -10.02
CA ILE A 82 8.13 -1.06 -10.19
C ILE A 82 8.71 -1.21 -11.59
N TYR A 83 9.90 -1.78 -11.63
CA TYR A 83 10.62 -2.09 -12.85
C TYR A 83 10.84 -3.60 -12.94
N ARG A 84 10.68 -4.16 -14.14
CA ARG A 84 11.15 -5.50 -14.46
C ARG A 84 12.53 -5.40 -15.09
N ILE A 85 13.45 -6.19 -14.57
CA ILE A 85 14.79 -6.31 -15.11
C ILE A 85 14.84 -7.58 -15.95
N ASP A 86 14.97 -7.41 -17.26
CA ASP A 86 15.27 -8.47 -18.21
C ASP A 86 16.76 -8.38 -18.60
N ALA A 87 17.31 -9.42 -19.25
CA ALA A 87 18.74 -9.53 -19.52
C ALA A 87 19.40 -8.29 -20.18
N ASN A 88 18.65 -7.54 -21.01
CA ASN A 88 19.14 -6.36 -21.73
C ASN A 88 18.27 -5.10 -21.54
N ALA A 89 17.24 -5.14 -20.69
CA ALA A 89 16.28 -4.05 -20.61
C ALA A 89 15.68 -3.89 -19.22
N VAL A 90 15.49 -2.63 -18.83
CA VAL A 90 14.69 -2.25 -17.68
C VAL A 90 13.35 -1.74 -18.19
N THR A 91 12.26 -2.39 -17.81
CA THR A 91 10.90 -2.00 -18.22
C THR A 91 10.14 -1.49 -17.01
N HIS A 92 9.66 -0.24 -17.06
CA HIS A 92 8.74 0.28 -16.05
C HIS A 92 7.36 -0.39 -16.19
N LEU A 93 6.87 -0.99 -15.12
CA LEU A 93 5.63 -1.77 -15.11
C LEU A 93 4.48 -1.08 -14.38
N TYR A 94 4.79 -0.32 -13.35
CA TYR A 94 3.78 0.23 -12.45
C TYR A 94 4.26 1.51 -11.80
N ARG A 95 3.33 2.46 -11.67
CA ARG A 95 3.46 3.68 -10.89
C ARG A 95 2.28 3.77 -9.94
N GLY A 96 2.55 4.01 -8.66
CA GLY A 96 1.53 4.12 -7.62
C GLY A 96 1.99 4.96 -6.43
N GLY A 97 1.22 4.91 -5.36
CA GLY A 97 1.37 5.76 -4.18
C GLY A 97 0.21 6.73 -4.01
N ASP A 98 0.10 7.36 -2.84
CA ASP A 98 -1.00 8.30 -2.51
C ASP A 98 -0.89 9.65 -3.23
N HIS A 99 0.29 10.03 -3.72
CA HIS A 99 0.47 11.21 -4.57
C HIS A 99 0.25 10.92 -6.07
N VAL A 100 -0.12 9.70 -6.44
CA VAL A 100 -0.56 9.36 -7.80
C VAL A 100 -2.08 9.49 -7.88
N PRO A 101 -2.62 10.21 -8.89
CA PRO A 101 -4.06 10.39 -9.05
C PRO A 101 -4.81 9.06 -8.99
N PHE A 102 -5.89 9.00 -8.20
CA PHE A 102 -6.61 7.76 -7.97
C PHE A 102 -7.14 7.13 -9.27
N ASP A 103 -7.56 7.96 -10.23
CA ASP A 103 -8.08 7.53 -11.54
C ASP A 103 -7.02 6.87 -12.44
N GLU A 104 -5.73 7.07 -12.17
CA GLU A 104 -4.64 6.40 -12.88
C GLU A 104 -4.31 5.02 -12.29
N ARG A 105 -4.91 4.66 -11.15
CA ARG A 105 -4.65 3.37 -10.48
C ARG A 105 -5.41 2.24 -11.17
N THR A 106 -4.69 1.15 -11.45
CA THR A 106 -5.27 -0.08 -12.02
C THR A 106 -6.39 -0.69 -11.17
N PHE A 107 -6.31 -0.52 -9.84
CA PHE A 107 -7.30 -1.02 -8.89
C PHE A 107 -7.85 0.14 -8.06
N ALA A 108 -9.18 0.28 -8.02
CA ALA A 108 -9.88 1.23 -7.16
C ALA A 108 -9.88 0.73 -5.71
N TYR A 109 -8.70 0.72 -5.10
CA TYR A 109 -8.43 0.27 -3.74
C TYR A 109 -7.45 1.22 -3.08
N ARG A 110 -7.58 1.40 -1.76
CA ARG A 110 -6.74 2.31 -0.98
C ARG A 110 -5.24 2.01 -1.10
N ASN A 111 -4.86 0.73 -1.09
CA ASN A 111 -3.47 0.30 -1.18
C ASN A 111 -3.01 0.26 -2.64
N ALA A 112 -1.73 0.54 -2.86
CA ALA A 112 -1.13 0.36 -4.18
C ALA A 112 -1.02 -1.14 -4.51
N VAL A 113 -1.53 -1.54 -5.68
CA VAL A 113 -1.55 -2.93 -6.14
C VAL A 113 -1.08 -2.97 -7.58
N ALA A 114 -0.01 -3.73 -7.82
CA ALA A 114 0.53 -3.96 -9.15
C ALA A 114 0.25 -5.39 -9.60
N GLU A 115 -0.14 -5.56 -10.86
CA GLU A 115 -0.22 -6.89 -11.47
C GLU A 115 1.11 -7.25 -12.11
N LEU A 116 1.70 -8.36 -11.66
CA LEU A 116 2.99 -8.86 -12.13
C LEU A 116 2.81 -10.20 -12.83
N THR A 117 3.61 -10.45 -13.86
CA THR A 117 3.56 -11.69 -14.64
C THR A 117 4.91 -12.36 -14.65
N ALA A 118 4.93 -13.64 -14.29
CA ALA A 118 6.08 -14.51 -14.46
C ALA A 118 5.87 -15.50 -15.62
N PRO A 119 6.67 -15.45 -16.70
CA PRO A 119 6.65 -16.47 -17.75
C PRO A 119 6.94 -17.86 -17.21
N ALA A 120 6.58 -18.87 -17.99
CA ALA A 120 6.87 -20.25 -17.65
C ALA A 120 8.38 -20.48 -17.57
N GLN A 121 8.82 -21.30 -16.60
CA GLN A 121 10.21 -21.73 -16.46
C GLN A 121 11.23 -20.58 -16.44
N SER A 122 10.92 -19.50 -15.73
CA SER A 122 11.73 -18.28 -15.73
C SER A 122 12.12 -17.83 -14.32
N THR A 123 13.19 -17.05 -14.22
CA THR A 123 13.52 -16.25 -13.04
C THR A 123 13.50 -14.80 -13.46
N ILE A 124 12.77 -13.97 -12.73
CA ILE A 124 12.59 -12.55 -13.02
C ILE A 124 13.01 -11.74 -11.81
N HIS A 125 13.66 -10.62 -12.09
CA HIS A 125 14.09 -9.68 -11.09
C HIS A 125 13.20 -8.44 -11.19
N TYR A 126 12.54 -8.10 -10.09
CA TYR A 126 11.82 -6.86 -9.95
C TYR A 126 12.63 -5.90 -9.08
N LEU A 127 12.73 -4.67 -9.55
CA LEU A 127 13.32 -3.57 -8.81
C LEU A 127 12.22 -2.58 -8.49
N ILE A 128 12.02 -2.29 -7.21
CA ILE A 128 10.94 -1.46 -6.70
C ILE A 128 11.58 -0.23 -6.06
N ARG A 129 11.14 0.94 -6.49
CA ARG A 129 11.53 2.22 -5.91
C ARG A 129 10.39 2.72 -5.02
N VAL A 130 10.70 3.05 -3.78
CA VAL A 130 9.77 3.65 -2.82
C VAL A 130 10.35 4.96 -2.33
N ARG A 131 9.56 6.03 -2.42
CA ARG A 131 9.89 7.34 -1.87
C ARG A 131 8.69 7.87 -1.11
N THR A 132 8.90 8.22 0.16
CA THR A 132 7.87 8.81 1.02
C THR A 132 8.52 9.82 1.96
N THR A 133 7.77 10.84 2.35
CA THR A 133 8.18 11.78 3.40
C THR A 133 7.73 11.36 4.80
N GLY A 134 6.72 10.47 4.87
CA GLY A 134 6.17 9.91 6.09
C GLY A 134 6.98 8.76 6.68
N ALA A 135 6.36 8.04 7.62
CA ALA A 135 6.96 6.84 8.20
C ALA A 135 6.97 5.71 7.17
N LEU A 136 8.17 5.27 6.78
CA LEU A 136 8.32 4.16 5.86
C LEU A 136 8.07 2.84 6.59
N ASN A 137 6.87 2.29 6.42
CA ASN A 137 6.55 0.93 6.80
C ASN A 137 6.38 0.12 5.53
N LEU A 138 7.18 -0.94 5.38
CA LEU A 138 7.07 -1.81 4.22
C LEU A 138 6.30 -3.05 4.63
N PHE A 139 5.12 -3.24 4.06
CA PHE A 139 4.40 -4.50 4.16
C PHE A 139 3.90 -4.92 2.78
N LEU A 140 4.66 -5.81 2.13
CA LEU A 140 4.35 -6.29 0.78
C LEU A 140 3.71 -7.67 0.87
N ARG A 141 2.62 -7.87 0.14
CA ARG A 141 1.89 -9.14 0.08
C ARG A 141 1.73 -9.61 -1.36
N ALA A 142 1.96 -10.89 -1.59
CA ALA A 142 1.64 -11.56 -2.84
C ALA A 142 0.24 -12.19 -2.77
N TRP A 143 -0.55 -11.97 -3.82
CA TRP A 143 -1.89 -12.50 -3.94
C TRP A 143 -2.17 -13.12 -5.31
N ASP A 144 -2.98 -14.17 -5.31
CA ASP A 144 -3.76 -14.54 -6.48
C ASP A 144 -4.95 -13.60 -6.63
N ARG A 145 -5.36 -13.32 -7.87
CA ARG A 145 -6.41 -12.34 -8.18
C ARG A 145 -7.73 -12.64 -7.46
N GLU A 146 -8.15 -13.90 -7.42
CA GLU A 146 -9.39 -14.31 -6.74
C GLU A 146 -9.28 -14.17 -5.21
N ALA A 147 -8.16 -14.61 -4.64
CA ALA A 147 -7.91 -14.50 -3.20
C ALA A 147 -7.87 -13.02 -2.75
N PHE A 148 -7.25 -12.15 -3.55
CA PHE A 148 -7.23 -10.71 -3.32
C PHE A 148 -8.64 -10.12 -3.31
N GLN A 149 -9.47 -10.43 -4.31
CA GLN A 149 -10.85 -9.95 -4.36
C GLN A 149 -11.67 -10.39 -3.14
N GLN A 150 -11.55 -11.66 -2.73
CA GLN A 150 -12.23 -12.16 -1.54
C GLN A 150 -11.74 -11.48 -0.25
N ALA A 151 -10.44 -11.18 -0.15
CA ALA A 151 -9.87 -10.46 0.98
C ALA A 151 -10.39 -9.01 1.05
N VAL A 152 -10.37 -8.28 -0.08
CA VAL A 152 -10.86 -6.90 -0.18
C VAL A 152 -12.34 -6.81 0.17
N VAL A 153 -13.18 -7.73 -0.32
CA VAL A 153 -14.62 -7.74 0.01
C VAL A 153 -14.83 -7.95 1.51
N ARG A 154 -14.09 -8.89 2.12
CA ARG A 154 -14.20 -9.17 3.57
C ARG A 154 -13.78 -7.97 4.41
N GLU A 155 -12.71 -7.30 4.01
CA GLU A 155 -12.21 -6.07 4.64
C GLU A 155 -13.25 -4.95 4.53
N GLN A 156 -13.82 -4.70 3.35
CA GLN A 156 -14.86 -3.69 3.16
C GLN A 156 -16.13 -3.97 3.98
N ILE A 157 -16.53 -5.24 4.12
CA ILE A 157 -17.69 -5.59 4.98
C ILE A 157 -17.39 -5.26 6.45
N ALA A 158 -16.19 -5.61 6.94
CA ALA A 158 -15.79 -5.32 8.30
C ALA A 158 -15.73 -3.80 8.56
N GLU A 159 -15.22 -3.04 7.60
CA GLU A 159 -15.15 -1.57 7.67
C GLU A 159 -16.53 -0.92 7.59
N GLY A 160 -17.39 -1.39 6.68
CA GLY A 160 -18.76 -0.93 6.59
C GLY A 160 -19.52 -1.15 7.90
N LEU A 161 -19.30 -2.29 8.57
CA LEU A 161 -19.87 -2.54 9.89
C LEU A 161 -19.27 -1.61 10.96
N TYR A 162 -17.94 -1.42 10.96
CA TYR A 162 -17.24 -0.53 11.90
C TYR A 162 -17.76 0.91 11.80
N PHE A 163 -17.71 1.52 10.60
CA PHE A 163 -18.19 2.87 10.39
C PHE A 163 -19.71 2.99 10.53
N GLY A 164 -20.47 1.94 10.20
CA GLY A 164 -21.92 1.88 10.42
C GLY A 164 -22.29 1.95 11.91
N ILE A 165 -21.58 1.23 12.77
CA ILE A 165 -21.76 1.29 14.23
C ILE A 165 -21.40 2.69 14.76
N MET A 166 -20.29 3.27 14.30
CA MET A 166 -19.90 4.63 14.69
C MET A 166 -20.95 5.67 14.28
N LEU A 167 -21.50 5.56 13.06
CA LEU A 167 -22.54 6.46 12.59
C LEU A 167 -23.84 6.29 13.38
N ALA A 168 -24.24 5.05 13.68
CA ALA A 168 -25.40 4.78 14.53
C ALA A 168 -25.21 5.37 15.93
N MET A 169 -24.01 5.26 16.50
CA MET A 169 -23.67 5.85 17.79
C MET A 169 -23.70 7.39 17.74
N LEU A 170 -23.24 8.00 16.64
CA LEU A 170 -23.33 9.45 16.43
C LEU A 170 -24.79 9.92 16.41
N ILE A 171 -25.63 9.27 15.59
CA ILE A 171 -27.05 9.59 15.47
C ILE A 171 -27.77 9.39 16.81
N TYR A 172 -27.47 8.31 17.52
CA TYR A 172 -28.02 8.04 18.84
C TYR A 172 -27.67 9.15 19.84
N ASN A 173 -26.39 9.54 19.93
CA ASN A 173 -25.96 10.60 20.85
C ASN A 173 -26.58 11.96 20.51
N LEU A 174 -26.78 12.27 19.23
CA LEU A 174 -27.50 13.47 18.81
C LEU A 174 -28.97 13.41 19.21
N PHE A 175 -29.65 12.27 19.05
CA PHE A 175 -31.04 12.11 19.49
C PHE A 175 -31.18 12.30 21.01
N VAL A 176 -30.27 11.72 21.80
CA VAL A 176 -30.24 11.91 23.25
C VAL A 176 -29.97 13.37 23.63
N TYR A 177 -29.06 14.05 22.92
CA TYR A 177 -28.81 15.48 23.12
C TYR A 177 -30.08 16.31 22.92
N PHE A 178 -30.85 16.08 21.84
CA PHE A 178 -32.11 16.80 21.63
C PHE A 178 -33.20 16.46 22.65
N GLY A 179 -33.13 15.31 23.32
CA GLY A 179 -34.05 14.94 24.41
C GLY A 179 -33.67 15.56 25.75
N VAL A 180 -32.41 15.37 26.17
CA VAL A 180 -31.93 15.72 27.52
C VAL A 180 -31.35 17.14 27.58
N HIS A 181 -30.92 17.70 26.46
CA HIS A 181 -30.23 19.00 26.35
C HIS A 181 -28.93 19.11 27.18
N GLU A 182 -28.29 17.97 27.46
CA GLU A 182 -27.00 17.92 28.13
C GLU A 182 -25.85 18.08 27.14
N ILE A 183 -25.05 19.13 27.29
CA ILE A 183 -23.96 19.49 26.37
C ILE A 183 -22.85 18.42 26.27
N SER A 184 -22.73 17.55 27.27
CA SER A 184 -21.81 16.40 27.28
C SER A 184 -22.01 15.50 26.04
N TYR A 185 -23.26 15.25 25.63
CA TYR A 185 -23.59 14.45 24.44
C TYR A 185 -23.20 15.15 23.13
N LEU A 186 -23.25 16.48 23.10
CA LEU A 186 -22.77 17.25 21.95
C LEU A 186 -21.25 17.15 21.82
N TYR A 187 -20.51 17.31 22.93
CA TYR A 187 -19.05 17.13 22.92
C TYR A 187 -18.65 15.72 22.48
N TYR A 188 -19.37 14.70 22.95
CA TYR A 188 -19.14 13.32 22.51
C TYR A 188 -19.38 13.15 21.01
N SER A 189 -20.45 13.73 20.48
CA SER A 189 -20.79 13.67 19.05
C SER A 189 -19.71 14.36 18.19
N VAL A 190 -19.24 15.54 18.61
CA VAL A 190 -18.16 16.27 17.93
C VAL A 190 -16.86 15.45 17.95
N PHE A 191 -16.48 14.91 19.11
CA PHE A 191 -15.33 14.02 19.23
C PHE A 191 -15.44 12.83 18.27
N LEU A 192 -16.61 12.19 18.21
CA LEU A 192 -16.84 11.03 17.36
C LEU A 192 -16.69 11.38 15.86
N VAL A 193 -17.17 12.56 15.44
CA VAL A 193 -16.96 13.05 14.06
C VAL A 193 -15.46 13.20 13.74
N PHE A 194 -14.70 13.87 14.60
CA PHE A 194 -13.25 14.02 14.39
C PHE A 194 -12.53 12.67 14.40
N PHE A 195 -12.96 11.75 15.26
CA PHE A 195 -12.39 10.41 15.31
C PHE A 195 -12.70 9.59 14.04
N ILE A 196 -13.91 9.69 13.48
CA ILE A 196 -14.25 9.09 12.17
C ILE A 196 -13.37 9.68 11.06
N LEU A 197 -13.22 11.00 11.01
CA LEU A 197 -12.40 11.67 10.00
C LEU A 197 -10.92 11.25 10.11
N MET A 198 -10.39 11.18 11.33
CA MET A 198 -9.04 10.69 11.59
C MET A 198 -8.87 9.24 11.10
N GLN A 199 -9.84 8.36 11.37
CA GLN A 199 -9.77 6.97 10.91
C GLN A 199 -9.84 6.85 9.40
N LEU A 200 -10.66 7.66 8.73
CA LEU A 200 -10.71 7.70 7.27
C LEU A 200 -9.38 8.16 6.67
N ALA A 201 -8.70 9.13 7.29
CA ALA A 201 -7.37 9.57 6.90
C ALA A 201 -6.32 8.45 7.06
N VAL A 202 -6.21 7.89 8.28
CA VAL A 202 -5.16 6.89 8.62
C VAL A 202 -5.28 5.61 7.80
N ASN A 203 -6.51 5.16 7.50
CA ASN A 203 -6.72 3.95 6.71
C ASN A 203 -6.68 4.19 5.18
N GLY A 204 -6.42 5.42 4.72
CA GLY A 204 -6.40 5.76 3.29
C GLY A 204 -7.78 5.75 2.60
N MET A 205 -8.85 5.46 3.34
CA MET A 205 -10.23 5.45 2.82
C MET A 205 -10.73 6.85 2.46
N GLY A 206 -10.25 7.88 3.17
CA GLY A 206 -10.54 9.27 2.81
C GLY A 206 -10.00 9.61 1.42
N TYR A 207 -8.80 9.13 1.06
CA TYR A 207 -8.27 9.30 -0.29
C TYR A 207 -9.10 8.53 -1.32
N GLN A 208 -9.53 7.31 -0.98
CA GLN A 208 -10.37 6.50 -1.87
C GLN A 208 -11.77 7.07 -2.11
N TYR A 209 -12.42 7.67 -1.11
CA TYR A 209 -13.84 8.03 -1.18
C TYR A 209 -14.17 9.53 -1.08
N LEU A 210 -13.34 10.33 -0.40
CA LEU A 210 -13.68 11.73 -0.05
C LEU A 210 -12.85 12.77 -0.79
N TRP A 211 -11.54 12.56 -0.90
CA TRP A 211 -10.61 13.57 -1.45
C TRP A 211 -9.73 13.01 -2.57
N SER A 212 -10.21 12.04 -3.34
CA SER A 212 -9.53 11.47 -4.51
C SER A 212 -9.10 12.54 -5.54
N ALA A 213 -9.83 13.66 -5.61
CA ALA A 213 -9.52 14.80 -6.47
C ALA A 213 -8.47 15.78 -5.90
N TRP A 214 -8.02 15.60 -4.65
CA TRP A 214 -7.10 16.50 -3.95
C TRP A 214 -5.91 15.73 -3.35
N PRO A 215 -4.93 15.30 -4.18
CA PRO A 215 -3.81 14.47 -3.71
C PRO A 215 -2.94 15.13 -2.64
N GLY A 216 -2.86 16.46 -2.57
CA GLY A 216 -2.08 17.16 -1.54
C GLY A 216 -2.71 17.18 -0.14
N PHE A 217 -3.88 16.58 0.06
CA PHE A 217 -4.56 16.51 1.36
C PHE A 217 -4.33 15.18 2.09
N SER A 218 -3.56 14.25 1.49
CA SER A 218 -3.22 12.97 2.12
C SER A 218 -2.06 13.04 3.12
N ASP A 219 -1.32 14.16 3.16
CA ASP A 219 -0.25 14.46 4.12
C ASP A 219 -0.75 15.07 5.45
#